data_AF-A0AAJ3UHD8-F1
#
_entry.id   AF-A0AAJ3UHD8-F1
#
_cell.length_a   1.000
_cell.length_b   1.000
_cell.length_c   1.000
_cell.angle_alpha   90.00
_cell.angle_beta   90.00
_cell.angle_gamma   90.00
#
_symmetry.space_group_name_H-M   'P 1'
#
loop_
_entity.id
_entity.type
_entity.pdbx_description
1 polymer ?
#
loop_
_entity_poly.entity_id
_entity_poly.type
_entity_poly.pdbx_seq_one_letter_code
_entity_poly.pdbx_strand_id
1 'polypeptide(L)'
;MLRRLADQFETSSATYAAANGIERDPDWFLLKLQEEVGELTQAWNRVTGRGRRRDRTPEQLHRDLADETADLLGHILLFARRNDIDLAAAIERKWRFQPAEVSKS
;
A
#
# COMPACT_ATOMS: atom_id res chain seq x y z
N MET A 1 14.94 4.16 6.24
CA MET A 1 13.48 3.91 6.46
C MET A 1 12.77 3.13 5.33
N LEU A 2 12.54 3.70 4.13
CA LEU A 2 11.64 3.11 3.11
C LEU A 2 12.03 1.70 2.65
N ARG A 3 13.34 1.43 2.47
CA ARG A 3 13.84 0.09 2.12
C ARG A 3 13.44 -0.96 3.17
N ARG A 4 13.66 -0.66 4.46
CA ARG A 4 13.27 -1.56 5.56
C ARG A 4 11.77 -1.83 5.56
N LEU A 5 10.95 -0.81 5.33
CA LEU A 5 9.50 -0.99 5.27
C LEU A 5 9.11 -1.87 4.07
N ALA A 6 9.73 -1.66 2.91
CA ALA A 6 9.55 -2.51 1.74
C ALA A 6 9.97 -3.97 2.00
N ASP A 7 11.04 -4.22 2.76
CA ASP A 7 11.47 -5.57 3.14
C ASP A 7 10.43 -6.27 4.05
N GLN A 8 9.81 -5.52 4.97
CA GLN A 8 8.75 -6.05 5.84
C GLN A 8 7.49 -6.39 5.03
N PHE A 9 7.06 -5.51 4.13
CA PHE A 9 5.96 -5.79 3.22
C PHE A 9 6.26 -6.98 2.31
N GLU A 10 7.48 -7.10 1.78
CA GLU A 10 7.88 -8.23 0.94
C GLU A 10 7.77 -9.55 1.70
N THR A 11 8.22 -9.59 2.96
CA THR A 11 8.12 -10.80 3.79
C THR A 11 6.67 -11.23 3.98
N SER A 12 5.78 -10.28 4.32
CA SER A 12 4.35 -10.56 4.51
C SER A 12 3.66 -10.97 3.21
N SER A 13 3.91 -10.24 2.11
CA SER A 13 3.35 -10.51 0.79
C SER A 13 3.80 -11.87 0.24
N ALA A 14 5.08 -12.22 0.40
CA ALA A 14 5.61 -13.50 -0.03
C ALA A 14 4.98 -14.67 0.74
N THR A 15 4.84 -14.51 2.05
CA THR A 15 4.19 -15.51 2.91
C THR A 15 2.73 -15.72 2.49
N TYR A 16 1.99 -14.64 2.25
CA TYR A 16 0.61 -14.70 1.79
C TYR A 16 0.50 -15.38 0.41
N ALA A 17 1.35 -15.00 -0.55
CA ALA A 17 1.33 -15.57 -1.88
C ALA A 17 1.65 -17.07 -1.89
N ALA A 18 2.65 -17.49 -1.11
CA ALA A 18 2.99 -18.90 -0.94
C ALA A 18 1.85 -19.70 -0.31
N ALA A 19 1.19 -19.14 0.70
CA ALA A 19 0.05 -19.79 1.38
C ALA A 19 -1.18 -19.95 0.47
N ASN A 20 -1.34 -19.10 -0.55
CA ASN A 20 -2.49 -19.10 -1.45
C ASN A 20 -2.19 -19.58 -2.88
N GLY A 21 -0.97 -20.06 -3.14
CA GLY A 21 -0.57 -20.53 -4.47
C GLY A 21 -0.54 -19.44 -5.54
N ILE A 22 -0.24 -18.19 -5.15
CA ILE A 22 -0.24 -17.02 -6.03
C ILE A 22 1.16 -16.85 -6.64
N GLU A 23 1.24 -16.82 -7.97
CA GLU A 23 2.43 -16.38 -8.68
C GLU A 23 2.48 -14.85 -8.72
N ARG A 24 3.59 -14.27 -8.25
CA ARG A 24 3.83 -12.82 -8.23
C ARG A 24 4.76 -12.41 -9.37
N ASP A 25 4.30 -12.59 -10.60
CA ASP A 25 4.99 -12.11 -11.79
C ASP A 25 4.99 -10.56 -11.85
N PRO A 26 5.72 -9.91 -12.79
CA PRO A 26 5.72 -8.45 -12.88
C PRO A 26 4.32 -7.82 -13.07
N ASP A 27 3.45 -8.48 -13.83
CA ASP A 27 2.09 -7.97 -14.12
C ASP A 27 1.22 -8.03 -12.87
N TRP A 28 1.38 -9.06 -12.03
CA TRP A 28 0.71 -9.21 -10.75
C TRP A 28 0.88 -7.98 -9.86
N PHE A 29 2.10 -7.44 -9.74
CA PHE A 29 2.34 -6.25 -8.92
C PHE A 29 1.60 -5.01 -9.45
N LEU A 30 1.51 -4.85 -10.78
CA LEU A 30 0.78 -3.74 -11.39
C LEU A 30 -0.73 -3.91 -11.24
N LEU A 31 -1.25 -5.12 -11.45
CA LEU A 31 -2.68 -5.43 -11.30
C LEU A 31 -3.14 -5.28 -9.85
N LYS A 32 -2.33 -5.73 -8.88
CA LYS A 32 -2.60 -5.48 -7.46
C LYS A 32 -2.67 -4.00 -7.14
N LEU A 33 -1.78 -3.15 -7.66
CA LEU A 33 -1.91 -1.69 -7.47
C LEU A 33 -3.26 -1.16 -7.96
N GLN A 34 -3.76 -1.64 -9.10
CA GLN A 34 -5.07 -1.24 -9.61
C GLN A 34 -6.22 -1.74 -8.71
N GLU A 35 -6.10 -2.94 -8.16
CA GLU A 35 -7.02 -3.52 -7.18
C GLU A 35 -7.09 -2.66 -5.92
N GLU A 36 -5.93 -2.37 -5.29
CA GLU A 36 -5.85 -1.57 -4.05
C GLU A 36 -6.39 -0.14 -4.23
N VAL A 37 -6.12 0.49 -5.39
CA VAL A 37 -6.73 1.80 -5.72
C VAL A 37 -8.25 1.69 -5.79
N GLY A 38 -8.77 0.59 -6.34
CA GLY A 38 -10.20 0.31 -6.39
C GLY A 38 -10.81 0.14 -5.01
N GLU A 39 -10.16 -0.60 -4.12
CA GLU A 39 -10.62 -0.83 -2.74
C GLU A 39 -10.58 0.46 -1.91
N LEU A 40 -9.48 1.22 -1.99
CA LEU A 40 -9.35 2.54 -1.39
C LEU A 40 -10.45 3.51 -1.89
N THR A 41 -10.73 3.51 -3.19
CA THR A 41 -11.80 4.34 -3.78
C THR A 41 -13.16 3.96 -3.23
N GLN A 42 -13.43 2.66 -3.06
CA GLN A 42 -14.67 2.19 -2.45
C GLN A 42 -14.78 2.60 -0.99
N ALA A 43 -13.72 2.43 -0.19
CA ALA A 43 -13.68 2.85 1.20
C ALA A 43 -13.94 4.37 1.33
N TRP A 44 -13.26 5.18 0.50
CA TRP A 44 -13.48 6.62 0.43
C TRP A 44 -14.93 6.97 0.13
N ASN A 45 -15.54 6.33 -0.88
CA ASN A 45 -16.94 6.58 -1.23
C ASN A 45 -17.90 6.27 -0.06
N ARG A 46 -17.64 5.22 0.74
CA ARG A 46 -18.46 4.90 1.92
C ARG A 46 -18.32 5.97 3.01
N VAL A 47 -17.09 6.43 3.28
CA VAL A 47 -16.79 7.51 4.23
C VAL A 47 -17.51 8.79 3.82
N THR A 48 -17.41 9.19 2.55
CA THR A 48 -18.05 10.42 2.03
C THR A 48 -19.55 10.30 1.77
N GLY A 49 -20.18 9.17 2.11
CA GLY A 49 -21.62 8.96 1.95
C GLY A 49 -22.11 8.75 0.51
N ARG A 50 -21.19 8.47 -0.43
CA ARG A 50 -21.50 8.18 -1.85
C ARG A 50 -21.63 6.68 -2.13
N GLY A 51 -21.24 5.83 -1.18
CA GLY A 51 -21.31 4.37 -1.25
C GLY A 51 -22.23 3.76 -0.18
N ARG A 52 -22.63 2.50 -0.39
CA ARG A 52 -23.43 1.73 0.58
C ARG A 52 -22.60 1.44 1.85
N ARG A 53 -23.11 1.84 3.01
CA ARG A 53 -22.41 1.66 4.30
C ARG A 53 -22.48 0.24 4.87
N ARG A 54 -23.45 -0.61 4.43
CA ARG A 54 -23.65 -2.00 4.89
C ARG A 54 -23.50 -2.15 6.42
N ASP A 55 -24.32 -1.42 7.17
CA ASP A 55 -24.40 -1.43 8.64
C ASP A 55 -23.12 -1.05 9.42
N ARG A 56 -22.09 -0.53 8.74
CA ARG A 56 -20.85 -0.08 9.38
C ARG A 56 -21.04 1.19 10.20
N THR A 57 -20.40 1.25 11.37
CA THR A 57 -20.26 2.46 12.17
C THR A 57 -19.25 3.44 11.54
N PRO A 58 -19.29 4.74 11.88
CA PRO A 58 -18.29 5.70 11.43
C PRO A 58 -16.85 5.27 11.72
N GLU A 59 -16.59 4.69 12.88
CA GLU A 59 -15.26 4.22 13.29
C GLU A 59 -14.79 3.05 12.43
N GLN A 60 -15.69 2.15 12.05
CA GLN A 60 -15.39 1.06 11.11
C GLN A 60 -15.05 1.62 9.73
N LEU A 61 -15.81 2.61 9.24
CA LEU A 61 -15.52 3.24 7.94
C LEU A 61 -14.15 3.92 7.90
N HIS A 62 -13.75 4.58 8.99
CA HIS A 62 -12.43 5.21 9.09
C HIS A 62 -11.29 4.19 9.20
N ARG A 63 -11.51 3.06 9.89
CA ARG A 63 -10.54 1.96 9.92
C ARG A 63 -10.37 1.32 8.55
N ASP A 64 -11.47 0.97 7.88
CA ASP A 64 -11.44 0.43 6.51
C ASP A 64 -10.61 1.37 5.60
N LEU A 65 -10.87 2.68 5.63
CA LEU A 65 -10.11 3.65 4.83
C LEU A 65 -8.60 3.64 5.14
N ALA A 66 -8.24 3.53 6.43
CA ALA A 66 -6.84 3.49 6.85
C ALA A 66 -6.15 2.19 6.41
N ASP A 67 -6.85 1.06 6.51
CA ASP A 67 -6.37 -0.25 6.11
C ASP A 67 -6.12 -0.28 4.59
N GLU A 68 -7.09 0.14 3.76
CA GLU A 68 -6.90 0.21 2.29
C GLU A 68 -5.77 1.18 1.89
N THR A 69 -5.56 2.26 2.67
CA THR A 69 -4.44 3.19 2.43
C THR A 69 -3.10 2.53 2.72
N ALA A 70 -3.04 1.71 3.78
CA ALA A 70 -1.84 0.95 4.13
C ALA A 70 -1.54 -0.14 3.08
N ASP A 71 -2.55 -0.81 2.55
CA ASP A 71 -2.40 -1.83 1.52
C ASP A 71 -1.91 -1.24 0.19
N LEU A 72 -2.47 -0.09 -0.22
CA LEU A 72 -1.96 0.65 -1.38
C LEU A 72 -0.50 1.09 -1.19
N LEU A 73 -0.15 1.64 -0.02
CA LEU A 73 1.24 2.01 0.28
C LEU A 73 2.16 0.78 0.22
N GLY A 74 1.74 -0.34 0.80
CA GLY A 74 2.46 -1.61 0.77
C GLY A 74 2.74 -2.05 -0.65
N HIS A 75 1.73 -2.08 -1.52
CA HIS A 75 1.89 -2.47 -2.92
C HIS A 75 2.74 -1.49 -3.74
N ILE A 76 2.73 -0.18 -3.43
CA ILE A 76 3.67 0.79 -4.05
C ILE A 76 5.12 0.43 -3.69
N LEU A 77 5.39 0.09 -2.43
CA LEU A 77 6.72 -0.30 -1.98
C LEU A 77 7.17 -1.63 -2.58
N LEU A 78 6.27 -2.60 -2.67
CA LEU A 78 6.51 -3.89 -3.34
C LEU A 78 6.82 -3.69 -4.83
N PHE A 79 6.03 -2.87 -5.52
CA PHE A 79 6.25 -2.53 -6.93
C PHE A 79 7.60 -1.86 -7.14
N ALA A 80 7.94 -0.87 -6.31
CA ALA A 80 9.23 -0.19 -6.39
C ALA A 80 10.39 -1.18 -6.18
N ARG A 81 10.28 -2.06 -5.18
CA ARG A 81 11.27 -3.11 -4.90
C ARG A 81 11.43 -4.08 -6.07
N ARG A 82 10.32 -4.59 -6.63
CA ARG A 82 10.33 -5.57 -7.73
C ARG A 82 11.01 -5.03 -9.00
N ASN A 83 10.95 -3.72 -9.20
CA ASN A 83 11.51 -3.04 -10.37
C ASN A 83 12.84 -2.31 -10.09
N ASP A 84 13.50 -2.62 -8.96
CA ASP A 84 14.77 -2.01 -8.55
C ASP A 84 14.75 -0.47 -8.52
N ILE A 85 13.59 0.13 -8.16
CA ILE A 85 13.41 1.57 -8.08
C ILE A 85 13.87 2.07 -6.70
N ASP A 86 14.88 2.94 -6.69
CA ASP A 86 15.22 3.73 -5.50
C ASP A 86 14.17 4.83 -5.27
N LEU A 87 13.09 4.44 -4.57
CA LEU A 87 11.97 5.33 -4.29
C LEU A 87 12.38 6.52 -3.40
N ALA A 88 13.35 6.35 -2.51
CA ALA A 88 13.82 7.43 -1.65
C ALA A 88 14.54 8.50 -2.48
N ALA A 89 15.48 8.09 -3.34
CA ALA A 89 16.16 8.99 -4.26
C ALA A 89 15.18 9.62 -5.28
N ALA A 90 14.16 8.89 -5.72
CA ALA A 90 13.11 9.42 -6.59
C ALA A 90 12.28 10.52 -5.90
N ILE A 91 11.93 10.33 -4.62
CA ILE A 91 11.23 11.34 -3.82
C ILE A 91 12.11 12.57 -3.62
N GLU A 92 13.37 12.40 -3.22
CA GLU A 92 14.30 13.53 -3.01
C GLU A 92 14.48 14.35 -4.29
N ARG A 93 14.71 13.68 -5.43
CA ARG A 93 14.86 14.34 -6.73
C ARG A 93 13.60 15.10 -7.16
N LYS A 94 12.41 14.52 -6.96
CA LYS A 94 11.13 15.07 -7.46
C LYS A 94 10.50 16.09 -6.51
N TRP A 95 10.56 15.84 -5.21
CA TRP A 95 9.86 16.60 -4.16
C TRP A 95 10.79 17.44 -3.27
N ARG A 96 12.11 17.32 -3.45
CA ARG A 96 13.14 18.15 -2.77
C ARG A 96 13.14 18.06 -1.25
N PHE A 97 12.68 16.95 -0.69
CA PHE A 97 12.86 16.61 0.72
C PHE A 97 13.37 15.17 0.86
N GLN A 98 14.12 14.92 1.92
CA GLN A 98 14.57 13.57 2.25
C GLN A 98 13.50 12.87 3.10
N PRO A 99 13.06 11.66 2.74
CA PRO A 99 12.24 10.84 3.62
C PRO A 99 13.07 10.51 4.87
N ALA A 100 12.87 11.28 5.94
CA ALA A 100 13.71 11.22 7.13
C ALA A 100 13.69 9.82 7.78
N GLU A 101 14.81 9.41 8.36
CA GLU A 101 14.77 8.44 9.44
C GLU A 101 14.25 9.16 10.67
N VAL A 102 13.16 8.69 11.27
CA VAL A 102 12.78 9.16 12.59
C VAL A 102 13.91 8.74 13.52
N SER A 103 14.81 9.68 13.85
CA SER A 103 15.74 9.53 14.95
C SER A 103 14.89 9.22 16.18
N LYS A 104 15.08 8.03 16.75
CA LYS A 104 14.49 7.69 18.05
C LYS A 104 14.98 8.74 19.04
N SER A 105 14.06 9.59 19.51
CA SER A 105 14.26 10.34 20.74
C SER A 105 13.89 9.49 21.94
#